data_AF-A0A2T4V626-F1
#
_entry.id   AF-A0A2T4V626-F1
#
_cell.length_a   1.000
_cell.length_b   1.000
_cell.length_c   1.000
_cell.angle_alpha   90.00
_cell.angle_beta   90.00
_cell.angle_gamma   90.00
#
_symmetry.space_group_name_H-M   'P 1'
#
loop_
_entity.id
_entity.type
_entity.pdbx_description
1 polymer ?
#
loop_
_entity_poly.entity_id
_entity_poly.type
_entity_poly.pdbx_seq_one_letter_code
_entity_poly.pdbx_strand_id
1 'polypeptide(L)'
;MTPDPVTLAAALRNTLEDTARDFSSMPFFIRPMVRRGFANRTGRSLEEWQQLASALVLEVKPDTGPAQLRERHPRLREHLEQLAENYRTAPERASKGMGALAGTLQRVQEASRRREEAVRALIAWLG
;
A
#
# COMPACT_ATOMS: atom_id res chain seq x y z
N MET A 1 -16.81 -6.82 -13.29
CA MET A 1 -17.24 -6.93 -11.89
C MET A 1 -16.25 -6.15 -11.05
N THR A 2 -16.69 -5.12 -10.34
CA THR A 2 -15.87 -4.48 -9.31
C THR A 2 -15.68 -5.50 -8.18
N PRO A 3 -14.47 -5.72 -7.66
CA PRO A 3 -14.27 -6.63 -6.52
C PRO A 3 -15.15 -6.21 -5.35
N ASP A 4 -15.62 -7.18 -4.57
CA ASP A 4 -16.40 -6.88 -3.37
C ASP A 4 -15.53 -6.15 -2.33
N PRO A 5 -16.13 -5.34 -1.44
CA PRO A 5 -15.38 -4.45 -0.56
C PRO A 5 -14.52 -5.20 0.48
N VAL A 6 -14.91 -6.42 0.86
CA VAL A 6 -14.13 -7.26 1.78
C VAL A 6 -12.84 -7.71 1.09
N THR A 7 -12.93 -8.13 -0.17
CA THR A 7 -11.76 -8.47 -0.99
C THR A 7 -10.83 -7.27 -1.18
N LEU A 8 -11.38 -6.06 -1.37
CA LEU A 8 -10.56 -4.84 -1.49
C LEU A 8 -9.80 -4.52 -0.19
N ALA A 9 -10.46 -4.59 0.96
CA ALA A 9 -9.82 -4.38 2.26
C ALA A 9 -8.72 -5.43 2.53
N ALA A 10 -9.00 -6.70 2.22
CA ALA A 10 -8.02 -7.77 2.35
C ALA A 10 -6.82 -7.57 1.40
N ALA A 11 -7.04 -7.13 0.16
CA ALA A 11 -5.97 -6.86 -0.80
C ALA A 11 -5.04 -5.72 -0.34
N LEU A 12 -5.60 -4.67 0.27
CA LEU A 12 -4.81 -3.60 0.91
C LEU A 12 -3.94 -4.16 2.04
N ARG A 13 -4.51 -4.97 2.95
CA ARG A 13 -3.76 -5.57 4.06
C ARG A 13 -2.61 -6.44 3.54
N ASN A 14 -2.88 -7.32 2.57
CA ASN A 14 -1.88 -8.20 1.99
C ASN A 14 -0.74 -7.40 1.32
N THR A 15 -1.06 -6.31 0.61
CA THR A 15 -0.08 -5.40 0.02
C THR A 15 0.88 -4.78 1.06
N LEU A 16 0.35 -4.41 2.22
CA LEU A 16 1.14 -3.84 3.32
C LEU A 16 1.98 -4.90 4.03
N GLU A 17 1.46 -6.13 4.19
CA GLU A 17 2.24 -7.28 4.68
C GLU A 17 3.38 -7.64 3.74
N ASP A 18 3.15 -7.66 2.43
CA ASP A 18 4.19 -7.86 1.42
C ASP A 18 5.27 -6.77 1.51
N THR A 19 4.85 -5.51 1.70
CA THR A 19 5.77 -4.38 1.90
C THR A 19 6.62 -4.56 3.16
N ALA A 20 6.03 -5.06 4.25
CA ALA A 20 6.76 -5.35 5.48
C ALA A 20 7.75 -6.49 5.32
N ARG A 21 7.40 -7.53 4.56
CA ARG A 21 8.31 -8.63 4.20
C ARG A 21 9.49 -8.11 3.38
N ASP A 22 9.24 -7.24 2.39
CA ASP A 22 10.31 -6.61 1.61
C ASP A 22 11.26 -5.82 2.52
N PHE A 23 10.75 -4.95 3.39
CA PHE A 23 11.59 -4.17 4.30
C PHE A 23 12.38 -5.05 5.26
N SER A 24 11.80 -6.16 5.72
CA SER A 24 12.46 -7.10 6.61
C SER A 24 13.57 -7.90 5.92
N SER A 25 13.45 -8.14 4.62
CA SER A 25 14.49 -8.80 3.82
C SER A 25 15.72 -7.92 3.58
N MET A 26 15.60 -6.60 3.75
CA MET A 26 16.72 -5.67 3.56
C MET A 26 17.76 -5.76 4.69
N PRO A 27 19.03 -5.39 4.42
CA PRO A 27 20.06 -5.31 5.45
C PRO A 27 19.64 -4.40 6.62
N PHE A 28 19.96 -4.79 7.86
CA PHE A 28 19.45 -4.13 9.07
C PHE A 28 19.72 -2.61 9.11
N PHE A 29 20.84 -2.16 8.56
CA PHE A 29 21.24 -0.74 8.52
C PHE A 29 20.46 0.08 7.47
N ILE A 30 19.86 -0.57 6.47
CA ILE A 30 19.00 0.07 5.45
C ILE A 30 17.55 0.21 5.96
N ARG A 31 17.10 -0.73 6.82
CA ARG A 31 15.70 -0.79 7.30
C ARG A 31 15.18 0.54 7.89
N PRO A 32 15.92 1.26 8.75
CA PRO A 32 15.45 2.54 9.30
C PRO A 32 15.23 3.59 8.20
N MET A 33 16.11 3.62 7.19
CA MET A 33 16.04 4.58 6.09
C MET A 33 14.81 4.33 5.21
N VAL A 34 14.54 3.08 4.84
CA VAL A 34 13.37 2.75 4.01
C VAL A 34 12.06 2.94 4.76
N ARG A 35 12.01 2.61 6.05
CA ARG A 35 10.82 2.82 6.91
C ARG A 35 10.52 4.31 7.08
N ARG A 36 11.54 5.13 7.37
CA ARG A 36 11.40 6.59 7.45
C ARG A 36 10.98 7.18 6.10
N GLY A 37 11.62 6.73 5.02
CA GLY A 37 11.30 7.18 3.67
C GLY A 37 9.87 6.80 3.24
N PHE A 38 9.37 5.65 3.66
CA PHE A 38 7.98 5.26 3.49
C PHE A 38 7.06 6.23 4.24
N ALA A 39 7.26 6.38 5.55
CA ALA A 39 6.44 7.25 6.40
C ALA A 39 6.35 8.70 5.90
N ASN A 40 7.48 9.27 5.48
CA ASN A 40 7.52 10.63 4.95
C ASN A 40 6.71 10.81 3.66
N ARG A 41 6.55 9.76 2.85
CA ARG A 41 5.84 9.82 1.56
C ARG A 41 4.37 9.45 1.68
N THR A 42 4.04 8.55 2.60
CA THR A 42 2.69 8.02 2.79
C THR A 42 1.96 8.67 3.97
N GLY A 43 2.60 9.64 4.64
CA GLY A 43 2.08 10.35 5.82
C GLY A 43 1.97 9.51 7.10
N ARG A 44 2.32 8.22 7.05
CA ARG A 44 2.14 7.24 8.15
C ARG A 44 3.20 6.15 8.07
N SER A 45 3.68 5.70 9.22
CA SER A 45 4.53 4.51 9.32
C SER A 45 3.86 3.27 8.73
N LEU A 46 4.67 2.26 8.41
CA LEU A 46 4.15 0.98 7.90
C LEU A 46 3.26 0.30 8.95
N GLU A 47 3.64 0.37 10.22
CA GLU A 47 2.86 -0.15 11.34
C GLU A 47 1.47 0.50 11.43
N GLU A 48 1.39 1.84 11.35
CA GLU A 48 0.11 2.57 11.35
C GLU A 48 -0.75 2.20 10.13
N TRP A 49 -0.13 1.99 8.97
CA TRP A 49 -0.83 1.49 7.79
C TRP A 49 -1.37 0.08 7.98
N GLN A 50 -0.59 -0.83 8.56
CA GLN A 50 -1.02 -2.21 8.84
C GLN A 50 -2.16 -2.25 9.87
N GLN A 51 -2.11 -1.38 10.89
CA GLN A 51 -3.19 -1.21 11.86
C GLN A 51 -4.47 -0.70 11.19
N LEU A 52 -4.35 0.33 10.34
CA LEU A 52 -5.49 0.85 9.57
C LEU A 52 -6.09 -0.24 8.67
N ALA A 53 -5.27 -0.95 7.90
CA ALA A 53 -5.77 -2.01 7.02
C ALA A 53 -6.41 -3.16 7.80
N SER A 54 -5.88 -3.51 8.98
CA SER A 54 -6.49 -4.52 9.85
C SER A 54 -7.85 -4.06 10.38
N ALA A 55 -7.98 -2.79 10.79
CA ALA A 55 -9.26 -2.21 11.18
C ALA A 55 -10.27 -2.23 10.02
N LEU A 56 -9.85 -1.84 8.82
CA LEU A 56 -10.71 -1.88 7.63
C LEU A 56 -11.21 -3.29 7.31
N VAL A 57 -10.37 -4.32 7.44
CA VAL A 57 -10.80 -5.71 7.25
C VAL A 57 -11.87 -6.15 8.26
N LEU A 58 -11.84 -5.62 9.48
CA LEU A 58 -12.84 -5.93 10.51
C LEU A 58 -14.13 -5.12 10.34
N GLU A 59 -14.01 -3.87 9.88
CA GLU A 59 -15.13 -2.94 9.73
C GLU A 59 -15.92 -3.15 8.43
N VAL A 60 -15.25 -3.58 7.36
CA VAL A 60 -15.84 -3.75 6.03
C VAL A 60 -16.49 -5.12 5.92
N LYS A 61 -17.78 -5.11 5.67
CA LYS A 61 -18.64 -6.27 5.42
C LYS A 61 -19.21 -6.21 3.99
N PRO A 62 -19.78 -7.30 3.45
CA PRO A 62 -20.34 -7.32 2.09
C PRO A 62 -21.40 -6.25 1.83
N ASP A 63 -22.12 -5.83 2.86
CA ASP A 63 -23.16 -4.79 2.84
C ASP A 63 -22.64 -3.39 3.18
N THR A 64 -21.36 -3.23 3.51
CA THR A 64 -20.76 -1.92 3.78
C THR A 64 -20.73 -1.08 2.51
N GLY A 65 -21.40 0.06 2.55
CA GLY A 65 -21.38 1.03 1.45
C GLY A 65 -20.15 1.96 1.51
N PRO A 66 -19.69 2.49 0.37
CA PRO A 66 -18.53 3.39 0.34
C PRO A 66 -18.77 4.71 1.10
N ALA A 67 -20.01 5.21 1.15
CA ALA A 67 -20.35 6.40 1.94
C ALA A 67 -20.15 6.18 3.45
N GLN A 68 -20.57 5.02 3.97
CA GLN A 68 -20.40 4.67 5.39
C GLN A 68 -18.93 4.58 5.78
N LEU A 69 -18.08 4.01 4.90
CA LEU A 69 -16.66 3.93 5.19
C LEU A 69 -15.98 5.31 5.13
N ARG A 70 -16.39 6.17 4.18
CA ARG A 70 -15.93 7.57 4.11
C ARG A 70 -16.30 8.38 5.35
N GLU A 71 -17.50 8.17 5.90
CA GLU A 71 -17.94 8.85 7.12
C GLU A 71 -17.05 8.47 8.32
N ARG A 72 -16.75 7.18 8.48
CA ARG A 72 -15.87 6.68 9.55
C ARG A 72 -14.41 7.08 9.36
N HIS A 73 -13.96 7.15 8.11
CA HIS A 73 -12.58 7.50 7.75
C HIS A 73 -12.53 8.64 6.72
N PRO A 74 -12.79 9.90 7.11
CA PRO A 74 -12.93 11.03 6.18
C PRO A 74 -11.72 11.28 5.28
N ARG A 75 -10.52 10.94 5.77
CA ARG A 75 -9.26 11.12 5.04
C ARG A 75 -8.73 9.83 4.38
N LEU A 76 -9.52 8.74 4.40
CA LEU A 76 -9.05 7.45 3.90
C LEU A 76 -8.60 7.54 2.45
N ARG A 77 -9.41 8.19 1.60
CA ARG A 77 -9.10 8.34 0.18
C ARG A 77 -7.76 9.05 -0.03
N GLU A 78 -7.56 10.19 0.61
CA GLU A 78 -6.32 10.98 0.53
C GLU A 78 -5.10 10.14 0.95
N HIS A 79 -5.19 9.42 2.07
CA HIS A 79 -4.10 8.54 2.50
C HIS A 79 -3.82 7.43 1.49
N LEU A 80 -4.87 6.80 0.92
CA LEU A 80 -4.71 5.76 -0.08
C LEU A 80 -4.08 6.31 -1.36
N GLU A 81 -4.41 7.54 -1.77
CA GLU A 81 -3.79 8.21 -2.91
C GLU A 81 -2.28 8.40 -2.69
N GLN A 82 -1.86 8.83 -1.51
CA GLN A 82 -0.44 8.92 -1.14
C GLN A 82 0.26 7.56 -1.16
N LEU A 83 -0.43 6.50 -0.68
CA LEU A 83 0.10 5.14 -0.70
C LEU A 83 0.25 4.59 -2.13
N ALA A 84 -0.76 4.79 -2.98
CA ALA A 84 -0.73 4.41 -4.38
C ALA A 84 0.41 5.13 -5.12
N GLU A 85 0.56 6.44 -4.88
CA GLU A 85 1.62 7.24 -5.46
C GLU A 85 3.01 6.77 -5.03
N ASN A 86 3.18 6.41 -3.75
CA ASN A 86 4.41 5.81 -3.26
C ASN A 86 4.74 4.50 -4.00
N TYR A 87 3.77 3.63 -4.25
CA TYR A 87 4.00 2.40 -5.01
C TYR A 87 4.31 2.66 -6.48
N ARG A 88 3.58 3.56 -7.13
CA ARG A 88 3.79 3.97 -8.53
C ARG A 88 5.21 4.44 -8.80
N THR A 89 5.75 5.24 -7.88
CA THR A 89 7.07 5.88 -8.01
C THR A 89 8.22 5.05 -7.43
N ALA A 90 7.93 3.92 -6.77
CA ALA A 90 8.95 3.05 -6.18
C ALA A 90 9.92 2.44 -7.20
N PRO A 91 9.50 1.97 -8.39
CA PRO A 91 10.42 1.42 -9.39
C PRO A 91 11.44 2.45 -9.91
N GLU A 92 11.02 3.69 -10.10
CA GLU A 92 11.92 4.78 -10.51
C GLU A 92 12.96 5.09 -9.43
N ARG A 93 12.57 5.08 -8.15
CA ARG A 93 13.53 5.23 -7.05
C ARG A 93 14.49 4.05 -6.96
N ALA A 94 13.97 2.84 -7.16
CA ALA A 94 14.76 1.62 -7.17
C ALA A 94 15.80 1.64 -8.29
N SER A 95 15.46 2.12 -9.50
CA SER A 95 16.42 2.22 -10.61
C SER A 95 17.52 3.25 -10.36
N LYS A 96 17.21 4.37 -9.69
CA LYS A 96 18.19 5.41 -9.33
C LYS A 96 19.14 4.98 -8.19
N GLY A 97 18.70 4.11 -7.28
CA GLY A 97 19.46 3.69 -6.10
C GLY A 97 20.14 2.32 -6.19
N MET A 98 19.60 1.40 -6.99
CA MET A 98 20.12 0.04 -7.17
C MET A 98 20.60 -0.13 -8.61
N GLY A 99 21.87 0.21 -8.85
CA GLY A 99 22.51 0.00 -10.14
C GLY A 99 22.34 -1.44 -10.63
N ALA A 100 21.69 -1.61 -11.77
CA ALA A 100 21.81 -2.73 -12.72
C ALA A 100 21.89 -4.17 -12.17
N LEU A 101 21.12 -4.54 -11.14
CA LEU A 101 20.80 -5.96 -10.91
C LEU A 101 19.65 -6.36 -11.83
N ALA A 102 19.99 -6.79 -13.06
CA ALA A 102 19.05 -7.29 -14.04
C ALA A 102 18.22 -8.44 -13.43
N GLY A 103 16.93 -8.23 -13.22
CA GLY A 103 16.00 -9.15 -12.53
C GLY A 103 15.48 -8.65 -11.18
N THR A 104 16.18 -7.74 -10.50
CA THR A 104 15.66 -7.07 -9.30
C THR A 104 14.70 -5.95 -9.68
N LEU A 105 15.02 -5.17 -10.72
CA LEU A 105 14.16 -4.06 -11.14
C LEU A 105 12.81 -4.53 -11.69
N GLN A 106 12.77 -5.63 -12.47
CA GLN A 106 11.52 -6.18 -13.00
C GLN A 106 10.60 -6.67 -11.87
N ARG A 107 11.15 -7.36 -10.86
CA ARG A 107 10.38 -7.78 -9.67
C ARG A 107 9.84 -6.59 -8.91
N VAL A 108 10.63 -5.53 -8.74
CA VAL A 108 10.17 -4.28 -8.11
C VAL A 108 9.05 -3.64 -8.92
N GLN A 109 9.16 -3.57 -10.25
CA GLN A 109 8.11 -3.04 -11.11
C GLN A 109 6.80 -3.82 -10.97
N GLU A 110 6.86 -5.14 -11.05
CA GLU A 110 5.67 -5.99 -10.97
C GLU A 110 5.04 -5.97 -9.57
N ALA A 111 5.85 -5.99 -8.51
CA ALA A 111 5.36 -5.84 -7.14
C ALA A 111 4.72 -4.46 -6.92
N SER A 112 5.39 -3.38 -7.33
CA SER A 112 4.85 -2.02 -7.24
C SER A 112 3.54 -1.87 -7.99
N ARG A 113 3.45 -2.39 -9.21
CA ARG A 113 2.23 -2.33 -10.02
C ARG A 113 1.07 -3.06 -9.35
N ARG A 114 1.28 -4.31 -8.90
CA ARG A 114 0.22 -5.08 -8.21
C ARG A 114 -0.28 -4.37 -6.95
N ARG A 115 0.63 -3.80 -6.17
CA ARG A 115 0.31 -3.05 -4.95
C ARG A 115 -0.46 -1.77 -5.27
N GLU A 116 -0.02 -1.03 -6.28
CA GLU A 116 -0.73 0.16 -6.76
C GLU A 116 -2.14 -0.19 -7.24
N GLU A 117 -2.31 -1.24 -8.06
CA GLU A 117 -3.61 -1.71 -8.55
C GLU A 117 -4.55 -2.06 -7.40
N ALA A 118 -4.09 -2.77 -6.37
CA ALA A 118 -4.88 -3.11 -5.19
C ALA A 118 -5.36 -1.85 -4.44
N VAL A 119 -4.47 -0.87 -4.21
CA VAL A 119 -4.82 0.38 -3.54
C VAL A 119 -5.80 1.20 -4.40
N ARG A 120 -5.56 1.28 -5.72
CA ARG A 120 -6.43 2.02 -6.66
C ARG A 120 -7.82 1.39 -6.79
N ALA A 121 -7.93 0.06 -6.69
CA ALA A 121 -9.23 -0.60 -6.69
C ALA A 121 -10.08 -0.18 -5.47
N LEU A 122 -9.45 -0.04 -4.29
CA LEU A 122 -10.13 0.48 -3.10
C LEU A 122 -10.51 1.96 -3.25
N ILE A 123 -9.61 2.79 -3.79
CA ILE A 123 -9.91 4.21 -4.10
C ILE A 123 -11.11 4.32 -5.05
N ALA A 124 -11.13 3.53 -6.12
CA ALA A 124 -12.19 3.56 -7.11
C ALA A 124 -13.54 3.15 -6.52
N TRP A 125 -13.55 2.15 -5.63
CA TRP A 125 -14.77 1.75 -4.91
C TRP A 125 -15.28 2.82 -3.94
N LEU A 126 -14.38 3.57 -3.29
CA LEU A 126 -14.74 4.64 -2.34
C LEU A 126 -15.49 5.81 -2.98
N GLY A 127 -15.36 6.00 -4.30
CA GLY A 127 -15.97 7.10 -5.05
C GLY A 127 -15.13 8.36 -5.00
#